data_AF-A0A2H0QQ69-F1
#
_entry.id   AF-A0A2H0QQ69-F1
#
_cell.length_a   1.000
_cell.length_b   1.000
_cell.length_c   1.000
_cell.angle_alpha   90.00
_cell.angle_beta   90.00
_cell.angle_gamma   90.00
#
_symmetry.space_group_name_H-M   'P 1'
#
loop_
_entity.id
_entity.type
_entity.pdbx_description
1 polymer ?
#
loop_
_entity_poly.entity_id
_entity_poly.type
_entity_poly.pdbx_seq_one_letter_code
_entity_poly.pdbx_strand_id
1 'polypeptide(L)'
;MQFNTTEQSSVSNNNSTPVVSNSVASVDAFAQTLHPLTKQRCVACHGSFQQPLHAVSDPQQAHDAIINAFKVNFTNPSSSRMYLKLRDEAHNCWSDCTQNANEILAAITSWKDLLDSSSSQQDPGTSQGSTLTTDESLTVEQMIDMSSQNTNGTVQLAIDTATLKAPMVKGQEGEYSYIWVVNNNVGVLANSNNTAGTATLNFSTNVSANYRMYALVNAPTDSDNSFHIKIDSGSFQEWHIPLTTGFEWREVKNTSAMNPVAFFVPMGAGHMLEIRQREDGTKISKIFMTDDLNFDISQINLNPKATLTYNIGKLIGTSGIEFKCDVEIYDDYSYKLTNPRITTNRSLYVKNIKLLINGQFNPQHATYTLVDMQIPAGTTQLSNRAMVALKDKGDEYDTLSFSFEMLELK
;
A
#
# COMPACT_ATOMS: atom_id res chain seq x y z
N MET A 1 12.13 1.58 79.23
CA MET A 1 12.03 2.80 78.40
C MET A 1 11.08 2.50 77.25
N GLN A 2 9.85 2.99 77.36
CA GLN A 2 8.91 3.03 76.25
C GLN A 2 9.36 4.12 75.27
N PHE A 3 9.34 3.84 73.98
CA PHE A 3 8.99 4.84 72.98
C PHE A 3 8.07 4.19 71.95
N ASN A 4 6.92 4.83 71.80
CA ASN A 4 5.79 4.49 70.97
C ASN A 4 5.82 5.49 69.81
N THR A 5 5.82 5.05 68.56
CA THR A 5 5.47 5.91 67.42
C THR A 5 4.61 5.12 66.45
N THR A 6 3.39 5.62 66.33
CA THR A 6 2.27 5.26 65.47
C THR A 6 2.64 5.42 64.00
N GLU A 7 2.29 4.43 63.17
CA GLU A 7 1.94 4.69 61.76
C GLU A 7 0.67 3.93 61.39
N GLN A 8 -0.37 4.70 61.10
CA GLN A 8 -1.51 4.27 60.28
C GLN A 8 -0.99 4.03 58.87
N SER A 9 -1.25 2.85 58.31
CA SER A 9 -1.27 2.68 56.86
C SER A 9 -2.52 1.93 56.42
N SER A 10 -3.14 2.55 55.43
CA SER A 10 -4.42 2.32 54.80
C SER A 10 -4.51 0.98 54.07
N VAL A 11 -5.68 0.37 54.17
CA VAL A 11 -6.17 -0.71 53.30
C VAL A 11 -6.09 -0.27 51.84
N SER A 12 -5.40 -1.05 50.99
CA SER A 12 -5.63 -1.03 49.55
C SER A 12 -5.81 -2.47 49.06
N ASN A 13 -6.98 -2.70 48.46
CA ASN A 13 -7.41 -3.93 47.83
C ASN A 13 -6.56 -4.19 46.57
N ASN A 14 -5.88 -5.33 46.50
CA ASN A 14 -5.31 -5.82 45.27
C ASN A 14 -6.44 -6.31 44.35
N ASN A 15 -6.83 -5.46 43.41
CA ASN A 15 -7.64 -5.84 42.26
C ASN A 15 -6.69 -6.17 41.10
N SER A 16 -6.66 -7.42 40.68
CA SER A 16 -5.97 -7.86 39.45
C SER A 16 -6.90 -8.81 38.70
N THR A 17 -7.86 -8.24 37.97
CA THR A 17 -8.54 -8.94 36.89
C THR A 17 -7.62 -8.94 35.65
N PRO A 18 -7.20 -10.10 35.13
CA PRO A 18 -6.37 -10.16 33.94
C PRO A 18 -7.20 -9.84 32.69
N VAL A 19 -6.62 -9.04 31.79
CA VAL A 19 -7.17 -8.75 30.46
C VAL A 19 -7.12 -10.04 29.64
N VAL A 20 -8.25 -10.75 29.61
CA VAL A 20 -8.45 -11.98 28.84
C VAL A 20 -9.66 -11.74 27.94
N SER A 21 -9.47 -11.67 26.62
CA SER A 21 -10.62 -11.85 25.72
C SER A 21 -10.31 -12.30 24.29
N ASN A 22 -9.21 -11.90 23.62
CA ASN A 22 -8.98 -12.35 22.23
C ASN A 22 -7.81 -13.33 22.03
N SER A 23 -6.70 -13.18 22.76
CA SER A 23 -5.57 -14.12 22.67
C SER A 23 -5.90 -15.49 23.26
N VAL A 24 -6.63 -15.51 24.39
CA VAL A 24 -7.07 -16.76 25.04
C VAL A 24 -8.11 -17.48 24.17
N ALA A 25 -9.05 -16.76 23.56
CA ALA A 25 -10.01 -17.36 22.63
C ALA A 25 -9.34 -18.01 21.41
N SER A 26 -8.28 -17.38 20.87
CA SER A 26 -7.50 -17.96 19.77
C SER A 26 -6.69 -19.18 20.19
N VAL A 27 -6.12 -19.18 21.39
CA VAL A 27 -5.38 -20.31 21.95
C VAL A 27 -6.31 -21.49 22.20
N ASP A 28 -7.51 -21.24 22.73
CA ASP A 28 -8.52 -22.28 22.96
C ASP A 28 -9.04 -22.86 21.63
N ALA A 29 -9.26 -22.02 20.62
CA ALA A 29 -9.67 -22.47 19.30
C ALA A 29 -8.54 -23.27 18.60
N PHE A 30 -7.28 -22.84 18.73
CA PHE A 30 -6.11 -23.59 18.27
C PHE A 30 -5.96 -24.95 18.95
N ALA A 31 -6.14 -25.00 20.27
CA ALA A 31 -6.07 -26.21 21.08
C ALA A 31 -7.12 -27.25 20.65
N GLN A 32 -8.27 -26.81 20.16
CA GLN A 32 -9.36 -27.66 19.67
C GLN A 32 -9.17 -28.12 18.21
N THR A 33 -8.34 -27.46 17.42
CA THR A 33 -8.32 -27.63 15.96
C THR A 33 -6.95 -28.09 15.45
N LEU A 34 -5.98 -27.18 15.32
CA LEU A 34 -4.69 -27.46 14.71
C LEU A 34 -3.71 -28.15 15.68
N HIS A 35 -3.78 -27.84 16.97
CA HIS A 35 -2.81 -28.35 17.96
C HIS A 35 -2.82 -29.88 18.14
N PRO A 36 -3.98 -30.57 18.18
CA PRO A 36 -3.99 -32.03 18.24
C PRO A 36 -3.28 -32.67 17.06
N LEU A 37 -3.44 -32.11 15.86
CA LEU A 37 -2.82 -32.59 14.64
C LEU A 37 -1.30 -32.35 14.64
N THR A 38 -0.85 -31.15 15.02
CA THR A 38 0.59 -30.87 15.11
C THR A 38 1.27 -31.70 16.20
N LYS A 39 0.61 -31.94 17.34
CA LYS A 39 1.12 -32.85 18.37
C LYS A 39 1.19 -34.30 17.89
N GLN A 40 0.24 -34.75 17.09
CA GLN A 40 0.26 -36.12 16.61
C GLN A 40 1.33 -36.34 15.54
N ARG A 41 1.53 -35.36 14.65
CA ARG A 41 2.31 -35.55 13.41
C ARG A 41 3.68 -34.87 13.42
N CYS A 42 3.84 -33.78 14.15
CA CYS A 42 5.03 -32.92 14.08
C CYS A 42 5.88 -32.93 15.36
N VAL A 43 5.39 -33.52 16.46
CA VAL A 43 6.02 -33.43 17.79
C VAL A 43 7.44 -34.00 17.85
N ALA A 44 7.77 -34.98 17.00
CA ALA A 44 9.11 -35.58 16.98
C ALA A 44 10.23 -34.57 16.69
N CYS A 45 9.93 -33.49 15.94
CA CYS A 45 10.89 -32.41 15.67
C CYS A 45 10.48 -31.10 16.37
N HIS A 46 9.20 -30.73 16.25
CA HIS A 46 8.68 -29.43 16.71
C HIS A 46 8.17 -29.43 18.15
N GLY A 47 8.45 -30.49 18.92
CA GLY A 47 8.03 -30.65 20.32
C GLY A 47 9.06 -30.24 21.36
N SER A 48 10.30 -29.90 21.00
CA SER A 48 11.32 -29.52 21.99
C SER A 48 12.50 -28.71 21.45
N PHE A 49 12.98 -28.95 20.23
CA PHE A 49 14.20 -28.28 19.73
C PHE A 49 14.06 -27.61 18.35
N GLN A 50 13.22 -28.12 17.44
CA GLN A 50 13.09 -27.53 16.11
C GLN A 50 12.06 -26.39 16.11
N GLN A 51 12.51 -25.18 15.77
CA GLN A 51 11.62 -24.02 15.63
C GLN A 51 10.83 -24.07 14.30
N PRO A 52 9.60 -23.53 14.26
CA PRO A 52 8.84 -23.05 15.41
C PRO A 52 8.33 -24.21 16.27
N LEU A 53 8.29 -24.04 17.59
CA LEU A 53 7.85 -25.05 18.57
C LEU A 53 6.32 -25.27 18.56
N HIS A 54 5.75 -25.55 17.40
CA HIS A 54 4.30 -25.56 17.17
C HIS A 54 3.61 -26.89 17.52
N ALA A 55 4.37 -27.84 18.07
CA ALA A 55 3.90 -29.17 18.47
C ALA A 55 4.23 -29.51 19.94
N VAL A 56 4.69 -28.53 20.73
CA VAL A 56 4.90 -28.68 22.17
C VAL A 56 3.57 -28.95 22.90
N SER A 57 3.64 -29.52 24.11
CA SER A 57 2.45 -29.90 24.87
C SER A 57 1.60 -28.71 25.33
N ASP A 58 2.22 -27.56 25.59
CA ASP A 58 1.53 -26.33 25.99
C ASP A 58 0.89 -25.65 24.76
N PRO A 59 -0.45 -25.58 24.67
CA PRO A 59 -1.14 -24.98 23.54
C PRO A 59 -0.84 -23.48 23.38
N GLN A 60 -0.60 -22.74 24.47
CA GLN A 60 -0.26 -21.32 24.40
C GLN A 60 1.10 -21.14 23.72
N GLN A 61 2.12 -21.88 24.17
CA GLN A 61 3.46 -21.83 23.58
C GLN A 61 3.45 -22.28 22.10
N ALA A 62 2.73 -23.35 21.77
CA ALA A 62 2.61 -23.85 20.40
C ALA A 62 1.88 -22.87 19.47
N HIS A 63 0.79 -22.25 19.95
CA HIS A 63 0.04 -21.21 19.27
C HIS A 63 0.93 -20.01 18.96
N ASP A 64 1.60 -19.47 19.98
CA ASP A 64 2.41 -18.28 19.87
C ASP A 64 3.59 -18.50 18.92
N ALA A 65 4.16 -19.71 18.88
CA ALA A 65 5.24 -20.05 17.97
C ALA A 65 4.88 -19.92 16.49
N ILE A 66 3.61 -20.10 16.12
CA ILE A 66 3.15 -20.00 14.72
C ILE A 66 2.43 -18.69 14.41
N ILE A 67 1.75 -18.10 15.39
CA ILE A 67 1.10 -16.79 15.22
C ILE A 67 2.14 -15.68 15.21
N ASN A 68 3.06 -15.64 16.18
CA ASN A 68 4.08 -14.59 16.25
C ASN A 68 5.11 -14.69 15.12
N ALA A 69 5.26 -15.88 14.53
CA ALA A 69 6.12 -16.10 13.37
C ALA A 69 5.37 -16.03 12.02
N PHE A 70 4.11 -15.59 12.02
CA PHE A 70 3.26 -15.38 10.85
C PHE A 70 3.16 -16.62 9.94
N LYS A 71 2.97 -17.81 10.54
CA LYS A 71 2.88 -19.09 9.82
C LYS A 71 1.45 -19.51 9.48
N VAL A 72 0.45 -18.77 9.98
CA VAL A 72 -0.97 -18.98 9.72
C VAL A 72 -1.58 -17.70 9.15
N ASN A 73 -2.32 -17.84 8.06
CA ASN A 73 -3.06 -16.77 7.40
C ASN A 73 -4.55 -17.11 7.44
N PHE A 74 -5.31 -16.48 8.33
CA PHE A 74 -6.75 -16.72 8.47
C PHE A 74 -7.58 -16.14 7.32
N THR A 75 -7.07 -15.13 6.61
CA THR A 75 -7.76 -14.51 5.46
C THR A 75 -7.69 -15.40 4.22
N ASN A 76 -6.55 -16.04 4.00
CA ASN A 76 -6.38 -17.07 2.98
C ASN A 76 -5.70 -18.30 3.61
N PRO A 77 -6.47 -19.23 4.20
CA PRO A 77 -5.93 -20.42 4.84
C PRO A 77 -4.98 -21.22 3.94
N SER A 78 -5.23 -21.23 2.63
CA SER A 78 -4.40 -21.93 1.65
C SER A 78 -3.03 -21.28 1.37
N SER A 79 -2.76 -20.08 1.90
CA SER A 79 -1.43 -19.47 1.89
C SER A 79 -0.68 -19.62 3.22
N SER A 80 -1.28 -20.27 4.23
CA SER A 80 -0.63 -20.52 5.51
C SER A 80 0.62 -21.38 5.34
N ARG A 81 1.74 -20.98 5.95
CA ARG A 81 3.00 -21.74 5.82
C ARG A 81 2.88 -23.16 6.38
N MET A 82 2.04 -23.35 7.40
CA MET A 82 1.72 -24.68 7.95
C MET A 82 1.16 -25.64 6.88
N TYR A 83 0.36 -25.13 5.94
CA TYR A 83 -0.21 -25.90 4.84
C TYR A 83 0.78 -26.05 3.66
N LEU A 84 1.38 -24.93 3.22
CA LEU A 84 2.31 -24.91 2.08
C LEU A 84 3.53 -25.80 2.31
N LYS A 85 4.01 -25.89 3.55
CA LYS A 85 5.16 -26.72 3.91
C LYS A 85 4.93 -28.21 3.62
N LEU A 86 3.70 -28.70 3.73
CA LEU A 86 3.36 -30.08 3.37
C LEU A 86 3.02 -30.19 1.90
N ARG A 87 2.22 -29.27 1.36
CA ARG A 87 1.75 -29.33 -0.04
C ARG A 87 2.88 -29.19 -1.05
N ASP A 88 3.69 -28.15 -0.90
CA ASP A 88 4.65 -27.73 -1.91
C ASP A 88 6.06 -28.26 -1.63
N GLU A 89 6.37 -28.53 -0.35
CA GLU A 89 7.71 -28.97 0.08
C GLU A 89 7.75 -30.43 0.57
N ALA A 90 6.63 -31.15 0.50
CA ALA A 90 6.50 -32.57 0.88
C ALA A 90 7.10 -32.90 2.27
N HIS A 91 6.97 -31.97 3.22
CA HIS A 91 7.68 -32.04 4.50
C HIS A 91 7.03 -33.04 5.47
N ASN A 92 7.65 -34.22 5.64
CA ASN A 92 7.29 -35.24 6.64
C ASN A 92 5.80 -35.65 6.61
N CYS A 93 5.22 -35.80 5.41
CA CYS A 93 3.86 -36.30 5.25
C CYS A 93 3.73 -37.71 5.85
N TRP A 94 2.60 -38.00 6.49
CA TRP A 94 2.34 -39.31 7.10
C TRP A 94 1.64 -40.29 6.15
N SER A 95 1.25 -39.83 4.97
CA SER A 95 0.67 -40.60 3.87
C SER A 95 0.83 -39.80 2.57
N ASP A 96 -0.26 -39.59 1.82
CA ASP A 96 -0.29 -38.70 0.67
C ASP A 96 -0.17 -37.23 1.09
N CYS A 97 0.85 -36.54 0.58
CA CYS A 97 1.14 -35.16 0.98
C CYS A 97 0.03 -34.17 0.65
N THR A 98 -0.71 -34.37 -0.45
CA THR A 98 -1.83 -33.49 -0.79
C THR A 98 -2.97 -33.66 0.20
N GLN A 99 -3.32 -34.91 0.54
CA GLN A 99 -4.33 -35.19 1.57
C GLN A 99 -3.91 -34.68 2.95
N ASN A 100 -2.66 -34.89 3.35
CA ASN A 100 -2.14 -34.44 4.65
C ASN A 100 -2.08 -32.91 4.76
N ALA A 101 -1.68 -32.23 3.68
CA ALA A 101 -1.75 -30.78 3.62
C ALA A 101 -3.21 -30.30 3.74
N ASN A 102 -4.15 -30.93 3.04
CA ASN A 102 -5.57 -30.58 3.13
C ASN A 102 -6.14 -30.80 4.55
N GLU A 103 -5.62 -31.77 5.31
CA GLU A 103 -5.97 -31.97 6.73
C GLU A 103 -5.52 -30.78 7.60
N ILE A 104 -4.30 -30.26 7.38
CA ILE A 104 -3.80 -29.04 8.04
C ILE A 104 -4.61 -27.82 7.62
N LEU A 105 -4.92 -27.67 6.33
CA LEU A 105 -5.75 -26.59 5.81
C LEU A 105 -7.13 -26.58 6.47
N ALA A 106 -7.79 -27.74 6.53
CA ALA A 106 -9.08 -27.90 7.17
C ALA A 106 -9.02 -27.52 8.66
N ALA A 107 -7.98 -27.93 9.38
CA ALA A 107 -7.81 -27.56 10.79
C ALA A 107 -7.62 -26.03 10.98
N ILE A 108 -6.89 -25.36 10.10
CA ILE A 108 -6.76 -23.88 10.12
C ILE A 108 -8.09 -23.20 9.79
N THR A 109 -8.85 -23.73 8.84
CA THR A 109 -10.20 -23.22 8.54
C THR A 109 -11.14 -23.40 9.73
N SER A 110 -11.15 -24.57 10.37
CA SER A 110 -11.96 -24.78 11.58
C SER A 110 -11.53 -23.88 12.74
N TRP A 111 -10.23 -23.60 12.87
CA TRP A 111 -9.74 -22.62 13.84
C TRP A 111 -10.33 -21.23 13.55
N LYS A 112 -10.28 -20.80 12.29
CA LYS A 112 -10.91 -19.56 11.84
C LYS A 112 -12.40 -19.53 12.16
N ASP A 113 -13.13 -20.59 11.84
CA ASP A 113 -14.58 -20.67 12.04
C ASP A 113 -14.96 -20.57 13.52
N LEU A 114 -14.15 -21.14 14.43
CA LEU A 114 -14.34 -20.99 15.88
C LEU A 114 -14.10 -19.55 16.35
N LEU A 115 -13.10 -18.86 15.78
CA LEU A 115 -12.87 -17.44 16.05
C LEU A 115 -14.04 -16.57 15.56
N ASP A 116 -14.57 -16.88 14.38
CA ASP A 116 -15.73 -16.19 13.78
C ASP A 116 -17.05 -16.52 14.50
N SER A 117 -17.18 -17.73 15.06
CA SER A 117 -18.37 -18.13 15.84
C SER A 117 -18.36 -17.54 17.25
N SER A 118 -17.16 -17.39 17.84
CA SER A 118 -16.96 -16.77 19.16
C SER A 118 -17.22 -15.26 19.15
N SER A 119 -17.17 -14.62 17.98
CA SER A 119 -17.58 -13.22 17.81
C SER A 119 -19.09 -13.04 17.56
N SER A 120 -19.85 -14.15 17.46
CA SER A 120 -21.27 -14.15 17.07
C SER A 120 -22.26 -14.49 18.20
N GLN A 121 -21.80 -14.68 19.45
CA GLN A 121 -22.69 -14.90 20.60
C GLN A 121 -22.35 -13.98 21.79
N GLN A 122 -23.05 -12.84 21.90
CA GLN A 122 -23.41 -12.29 23.21
C GLN A 122 -24.70 -11.44 23.15
N ASP A 123 -25.52 -11.68 24.19
CA ASP A 123 -26.86 -11.20 24.57
C ASP A 123 -27.07 -9.66 24.52
N PRO A 124 -28.31 -9.13 24.37
CA PRO A 124 -28.60 -7.72 24.26
C PRO A 124 -28.57 -7.06 25.64
N GLY A 125 -27.45 -6.43 26.00
CA GLY A 125 -27.44 -5.55 27.16
C GLY A 125 -26.09 -5.33 27.81
N THR A 126 -25.09 -4.81 27.09
CA THR A 126 -24.03 -3.94 27.64
C THR A 126 -23.16 -3.40 26.49
N SER A 127 -22.81 -2.12 26.55
CA SER A 127 -22.10 -1.40 25.50
C SER A 127 -20.59 -1.66 25.50
N GLN A 128 -20.03 -1.74 24.28
CA GLN A 128 -18.65 -1.42 23.85
C GLN A 128 -17.54 -2.46 24.07
N GLY A 129 -17.18 -3.11 22.96
CA GLY A 129 -15.79 -3.23 22.54
C GLY A 129 -15.69 -2.75 21.09
N SER A 130 -15.86 -1.44 20.83
CA SER A 130 -15.68 -0.92 19.48
C SER A 130 -14.24 -1.11 19.04
N THR A 131 -14.06 -1.72 17.87
CA THR A 131 -12.78 -1.66 17.18
C THR A 131 -12.53 -0.20 16.82
N LEU A 132 -11.54 0.44 17.47
CA LEU A 132 -11.13 1.82 17.17
C LEU A 132 -10.31 1.86 15.89
N THR A 133 -10.90 1.42 14.78
CA THR A 133 -10.28 1.39 13.45
C THR A 133 -11.15 2.17 12.47
N THR A 134 -10.53 3.05 11.69
CA THR A 134 -11.23 3.80 10.65
C THR A 134 -11.68 2.86 9.54
N ASP A 135 -12.66 3.30 8.76
CA ASP A 135 -12.92 2.70 7.45
C ASP A 135 -11.67 2.78 6.57
N GLU A 136 -11.59 1.90 5.57
CA GLU A 136 -10.57 2.00 4.53
C GLU A 136 -10.83 3.20 3.62
N SER A 137 -9.75 3.81 3.15
CA SER A 137 -9.80 4.87 2.15
C SER A 137 -10.15 4.34 0.75
N LEU A 138 -10.26 5.25 -0.21
CA LEU A 138 -10.07 4.92 -1.63
C LEU A 138 -8.65 4.39 -1.87
N THR A 139 -8.37 3.87 -3.06
CA THR A 139 -7.00 3.44 -3.40
C THR A 139 -6.04 4.64 -3.36
N VAL A 140 -4.77 4.39 -3.01
CA VAL A 140 -3.78 5.47 -2.88
C VAL A 140 -3.67 6.27 -4.17
N GLU A 141 -3.70 5.62 -5.34
CA GLU A 141 -3.74 6.27 -6.65
C GLU A 141 -4.94 7.21 -6.78
N GLN A 142 -6.16 6.75 -6.48
CA GLN A 142 -7.38 7.57 -6.57
C GLN A 142 -7.36 8.80 -5.65
N MET A 143 -6.69 8.69 -4.51
CA MET A 143 -6.58 9.80 -3.56
C MET A 143 -5.55 10.83 -3.98
N ILE A 144 -4.45 10.34 -4.56
CA ILE A 144 -3.27 11.10 -4.89
C ILE A 144 -3.41 11.78 -6.26
N ASP A 145 -4.07 11.12 -7.19
CA ASP A 145 -4.49 11.67 -8.46
C ASP A 145 -5.90 12.26 -8.32
N MET A 146 -6.02 13.48 -7.79
CA MET A 146 -7.30 14.19 -7.77
C MET A 146 -7.83 14.57 -9.17
N SER A 147 -7.16 14.21 -10.28
CA SER A 147 -7.77 14.22 -11.61
C SER A 147 -8.62 12.97 -11.88
N SER A 148 -8.40 11.88 -11.14
CA SER A 148 -9.24 10.65 -11.15
C SER A 148 -10.64 10.87 -10.58
N GLN A 149 -10.91 12.01 -9.94
CA GLN A 149 -12.24 12.36 -9.44
C GLN A 149 -13.24 12.71 -10.56
N ASN A 150 -12.82 12.87 -11.83
CA ASN A 150 -13.75 13.35 -12.88
C ASN A 150 -13.61 12.77 -14.29
N THR A 151 -12.78 11.75 -14.54
CA THR A 151 -12.78 11.10 -15.86
C THR A 151 -12.72 9.60 -15.72
N ASN A 152 -13.72 8.90 -16.29
CA ASN A 152 -13.67 7.46 -16.40
C ASN A 152 -12.48 7.01 -17.26
N GLY A 153 -11.90 7.86 -18.13
CA GLY A 153 -10.75 7.51 -18.98
C GLY A 153 -9.45 8.26 -18.66
N THR A 154 -8.74 7.89 -17.60
CA THR A 154 -7.32 8.26 -17.40
C THR A 154 -6.39 7.06 -17.56
N VAL A 155 -5.14 7.32 -17.94
CA VAL A 155 -4.07 6.31 -18.00
C VAL A 155 -2.77 6.94 -17.50
N GLN A 156 -2.12 6.33 -16.51
CA GLN A 156 -0.78 6.71 -16.06
C GLN A 156 0.23 5.62 -16.44
N LEU A 157 1.36 6.02 -17.04
CA LEU A 157 2.42 5.10 -17.43
C LEU A 157 3.74 5.52 -16.80
N ALA A 158 4.29 4.63 -15.96
CA ALA A 158 5.63 4.74 -15.44
C ALA A 158 6.64 4.17 -16.44
N ILE A 159 7.69 4.94 -16.75
CA ILE A 159 8.76 4.51 -17.65
C ILE A 159 9.51 3.28 -17.13
N ASP A 160 9.34 2.92 -15.85
CA ASP A 160 10.01 1.78 -15.27
C ASP A 160 9.55 0.43 -15.81
N THR A 161 8.31 0.40 -16.33
CA THR A 161 7.73 -0.77 -16.99
C THR A 161 8.09 -0.86 -18.47
N ALA A 162 8.82 0.13 -19.02
CA ALA A 162 9.12 0.18 -20.44
C ALA A 162 10.05 -0.95 -20.88
N THR A 163 9.67 -1.65 -21.96
CA THR A 163 10.59 -2.53 -22.68
C THR A 163 11.42 -1.70 -23.64
N LEU A 164 12.74 -1.69 -23.44
CA LEU A 164 13.67 -0.85 -24.19
C LEU A 164 14.41 -1.63 -25.28
N LYS A 165 14.61 -0.96 -26.41
CA LYS A 165 15.52 -1.36 -27.47
C LYS A 165 16.61 -0.31 -27.60
N ALA A 166 17.86 -0.76 -27.57
CA ALA A 166 19.03 0.10 -27.76
C ALA A 166 18.92 0.94 -29.06
N PRO A 167 19.45 2.17 -29.07
CA PRO A 167 20.22 2.83 -27.99
C PRO A 167 19.38 3.48 -26.86
N MET A 168 18.06 3.27 -26.79
CA MET A 168 17.27 3.77 -25.66
C MET A 168 17.69 3.08 -24.36
N VAL A 169 17.97 3.87 -23.32
CA VAL A 169 18.40 3.40 -22.01
C VAL A 169 17.64 4.11 -20.90
N LYS A 170 17.69 3.55 -19.68
CA LYS A 170 17.25 4.24 -18.48
C LYS A 170 18.37 5.14 -17.93
N GLY A 171 17.99 6.24 -17.30
CA GLY A 171 18.87 7.12 -16.54
C GLY A 171 18.16 7.62 -15.27
N GLN A 172 18.92 8.26 -14.39
CA GLN A 172 18.41 8.84 -13.15
C GLN A 172 19.08 10.19 -12.90
N GLU A 173 18.30 11.17 -12.44
CA GLU A 173 18.77 12.52 -12.10
C GLU A 173 17.94 13.05 -10.93
N GLY A 174 18.56 13.14 -9.75
CA GLY A 174 17.82 13.44 -8.52
C GLY A 174 16.75 12.38 -8.25
N GLU A 175 15.51 12.83 -8.10
CA GLU A 175 14.32 12.00 -7.87
C GLU A 175 13.72 11.41 -9.17
N TYR A 176 14.17 11.86 -10.34
CA TYR A 176 13.60 11.45 -11.62
C TYR A 176 14.33 10.25 -12.21
N SER A 177 13.61 9.14 -12.36
CA SER A 177 13.96 8.07 -13.30
C SER A 177 13.43 8.44 -14.69
N TYR A 178 14.20 8.19 -15.75
CA TYR A 178 13.81 8.53 -17.11
C TYR A 178 14.36 7.56 -18.16
N ILE A 179 13.72 7.56 -19.32
CA ILE A 179 14.24 6.95 -20.56
C ILE A 179 14.78 8.05 -21.47
N TRP A 180 15.86 7.73 -22.19
CA TRP A 180 16.48 8.62 -23.15
C TRP A 180 17.43 7.85 -24.05
N VAL A 181 17.89 8.51 -25.12
CA VAL A 181 19.10 8.10 -25.82
C VAL A 181 20.22 9.03 -25.37
N VAL A 182 21.32 8.43 -24.90
CA VAL A 182 22.48 9.18 -24.41
C VAL A 182 22.96 10.13 -25.51
N ASN A 183 23.10 11.42 -25.18
CA ASN A 183 23.54 12.43 -26.14
C ASN A 183 24.93 12.06 -26.69
N ASN A 184 24.98 11.79 -27.97
CA ASN A 184 26.14 11.51 -28.79
C ASN A 184 26.13 12.30 -30.11
N ASN A 185 25.30 13.35 -30.20
CA ASN A 185 25.04 14.19 -31.37
C ASN A 185 24.62 13.39 -32.61
N VAL A 186 23.84 12.32 -32.42
CA VAL A 186 23.22 11.60 -33.54
C VAL A 186 22.02 12.42 -33.97
N GLY A 187 22.22 13.29 -34.98
CA GLY A 187 21.18 14.17 -35.50
C GLY A 187 19.87 13.45 -35.87
N VAL A 188 18.85 14.22 -36.22
CA VAL A 188 17.46 13.77 -36.36
C VAL A 188 17.28 12.44 -37.13
N LEU A 189 16.69 11.44 -36.47
CA LEU A 189 16.31 10.16 -37.05
C LEU A 189 14.84 10.17 -37.51
N ALA A 190 14.59 9.61 -38.70
CA ALA A 190 13.24 9.39 -39.21
C ALA A 190 12.51 8.27 -38.44
N ASN A 191 11.19 8.32 -38.40
CA ASN A 191 10.37 7.31 -37.70
C ASN A 191 10.54 5.88 -38.25
N SER A 192 10.99 5.72 -39.49
CA SER A 192 11.27 4.44 -40.15
C SER A 192 12.67 3.90 -39.87
N ASN A 193 13.53 4.66 -39.20
CA ASN A 193 14.90 4.25 -38.93
C ASN A 193 14.93 3.08 -37.92
N ASN A 194 15.56 1.98 -38.30
CA ASN A 194 15.62 0.74 -37.52
C ASN A 194 16.73 0.73 -36.44
N THR A 195 17.67 1.69 -36.50
CA THR A 195 18.72 1.91 -35.49
C THR A 195 18.28 2.87 -34.40
N ALA A 196 17.12 3.53 -34.55
CA ALA A 196 16.55 4.39 -33.53
C ALA A 196 16.23 3.60 -32.25
N GLY A 197 16.55 4.19 -31.10
CA GLY A 197 16.19 3.62 -29.81
C GLY A 197 14.67 3.64 -29.64
N THR A 198 14.10 2.61 -29.01
CA THR A 198 12.65 2.56 -28.75
C THR A 198 12.36 2.17 -27.31
N ALA A 199 11.29 2.75 -26.76
CA ALA A 199 10.65 2.30 -25.54
C ALA A 199 9.20 1.91 -25.85
N THR A 200 8.74 0.79 -25.29
CA THR A 200 7.36 0.32 -25.44
C THR A 200 6.72 0.13 -24.07
N LEU A 201 5.52 0.68 -23.89
CA LEU A 201 4.74 0.64 -22.66
C LEU A 201 3.37 0.03 -22.99
N ASN A 202 3.02 -1.06 -22.32
CA ASN A 202 1.71 -1.68 -22.48
C ASN A 202 0.73 -1.07 -21.49
N PHE A 203 -0.52 -0.89 -21.91
CA PHE A 203 -1.57 -0.35 -21.06
C PHE A 203 -2.96 -0.88 -21.42
N SER A 204 -3.91 -0.58 -20.55
CA SER A 204 -5.33 -0.85 -20.76
C SER A 204 -6.14 0.41 -20.55
N THR A 205 -7.28 0.48 -21.19
CA THR A 205 -8.29 1.52 -21.02
C THR A 205 -9.61 0.86 -20.63
N ASN A 206 -10.38 1.56 -19.81
CA ASN A 206 -11.72 1.16 -19.36
C ASN A 206 -12.85 1.84 -20.15
N VAL A 207 -12.51 2.81 -21.01
CA VAL A 207 -13.43 3.48 -21.93
C VAL A 207 -12.83 3.58 -23.33
N SER A 208 -13.70 3.59 -24.33
CA SER A 208 -13.31 3.88 -25.71
C SER A 208 -13.42 5.39 -25.93
N ALA A 209 -12.29 6.09 -26.07
CA ALA A 209 -12.29 7.55 -26.15
C ALA A 209 -11.12 8.12 -26.96
N ASN A 210 -11.17 9.42 -27.23
CA ASN A 210 -10.01 10.19 -27.66
C ASN A 210 -9.28 10.70 -26.43
N TYR A 211 -7.99 10.43 -26.35
CA TYR A 211 -7.15 10.81 -25.24
C TYR A 211 -6.22 11.97 -25.61
N ARG A 212 -6.09 12.94 -24.72
CA ARG A 212 -4.91 13.82 -24.65
C ARG A 212 -3.79 13.07 -23.94
N MET A 213 -2.56 13.27 -24.40
CA MET A 213 -1.37 12.69 -23.79
C MET A 213 -0.43 13.79 -23.36
N TYR A 214 0.15 13.63 -22.17
CA TYR A 214 1.14 14.51 -21.58
C TYR A 214 2.29 13.67 -21.09
N ALA A 215 3.49 14.22 -21.10
CA ALA A 215 4.64 13.55 -20.50
C ALA A 215 5.51 14.54 -19.72
N LEU A 216 6.10 14.03 -18.64
CA LEU A 216 7.08 14.74 -17.84
C LEU A 216 8.45 14.58 -18.52
N VAL A 217 8.97 15.67 -19.06
CA VAL A 217 10.14 15.65 -19.96
C VAL A 217 11.19 16.68 -19.60
N ASN A 218 12.43 16.37 -19.95
CA ASN A 218 13.52 17.33 -19.94
C ASN A 218 14.10 17.43 -21.37
N ALA A 219 13.90 18.59 -22.00
CA ALA A 219 14.29 18.94 -23.36
C ALA A 219 15.22 20.17 -23.32
N PRO A 220 16.53 19.97 -23.10
CA PRO A 220 17.43 21.05 -22.72
C PRO A 220 17.88 21.95 -23.88
N THR A 221 17.83 21.46 -25.13
CA THR A 221 18.32 22.20 -26.31
C THR A 221 17.45 21.95 -27.52
N ASP A 222 17.56 22.80 -28.56
CA ASP A 222 16.83 22.64 -29.83
C ASP A 222 17.29 21.43 -30.66
N SER A 223 18.40 20.79 -30.29
CA SER A 223 18.85 19.52 -30.88
C SER A 223 18.48 18.30 -30.03
N ASP A 224 17.92 18.53 -28.84
CA ASP A 224 17.56 17.50 -27.86
C ASP A 224 16.11 17.73 -27.40
N ASN A 225 15.15 17.91 -28.31
CA ASN A 225 13.78 18.26 -27.94
C ASN A 225 12.67 17.51 -28.67
N SER A 226 12.91 16.30 -29.17
CA SER A 226 11.87 15.60 -29.92
C SER A 226 11.90 14.07 -29.90
N PHE A 227 10.71 13.49 -30.09
CA PHE A 227 10.48 12.06 -30.24
C PHE A 227 9.47 11.77 -31.36
N HIS A 228 9.47 10.52 -31.83
CA HIS A 228 8.35 9.95 -32.58
C HIS A 228 7.49 9.13 -31.61
N ILE A 229 6.18 9.39 -31.52
CA ILE A 229 5.27 8.68 -30.61
C ILE A 229 4.05 8.14 -31.35
N LYS A 230 3.63 6.90 -31.07
CA LYS A 230 2.34 6.36 -31.55
C LYS A 230 1.71 5.41 -30.52
N ILE A 231 0.42 5.18 -30.69
CA ILE A 231 -0.31 4.11 -30.00
C ILE A 231 -0.71 3.05 -31.02
N ASP A 232 -0.52 1.79 -30.66
CA ASP A 232 -0.90 0.61 -31.44
C ASP A 232 -0.41 0.66 -32.90
N SER A 233 -1.34 0.50 -33.84
CA SER A 233 -1.12 0.57 -35.28
C SER A 233 -1.29 1.98 -35.85
N GLY A 234 -1.45 3.00 -35.00
CA GLY A 234 -1.58 4.39 -35.40
C GLY A 234 -0.31 4.97 -36.03
N SER A 235 -0.46 6.14 -36.66
CA SER A 235 0.67 6.87 -37.24
C SER A 235 1.54 7.51 -36.15
N PHE A 236 2.85 7.54 -36.38
CA PHE A 236 3.77 8.32 -35.56
C PHE A 236 3.43 9.81 -35.63
N GLN A 237 3.35 10.42 -34.44
CA GLN A 237 3.35 11.85 -34.24
C GLN A 237 4.81 12.30 -34.11
N GLU A 238 5.18 13.32 -34.87
CA GLU A 238 6.45 13.99 -34.71
C GLU A 238 6.30 15.01 -33.57
N TRP A 239 6.69 14.61 -32.36
CA TRP A 239 6.49 15.44 -31.18
C TRP A 239 7.71 16.32 -30.91
N HIS A 240 7.56 17.61 -31.18
CA HIS A 240 8.49 18.65 -30.78
C HIS A 240 8.10 19.21 -29.41
N ILE A 241 9.11 19.42 -28.57
CA ILE A 241 8.94 19.83 -27.19
C ILE A 241 9.54 21.24 -27.03
N PRO A 242 8.78 22.23 -26.54
CA PRO A 242 9.36 23.50 -26.12
C PRO A 242 10.42 23.28 -25.04
N LEU A 243 11.55 23.97 -25.16
CA LEU A 243 12.67 23.84 -24.23
C LEU A 243 12.22 23.89 -22.77
N THR A 244 12.83 23.07 -21.94
CA THR A 244 12.53 22.98 -20.51
C THR A 244 13.76 23.34 -19.67
N THR A 245 13.52 23.80 -18.44
CA THR A 245 14.57 23.96 -17.43
C THR A 245 14.40 22.87 -16.38
N GLY A 246 14.89 21.66 -16.70
CA GLY A 246 14.64 20.46 -15.91
C GLY A 246 13.41 19.69 -16.39
N PHE A 247 12.82 18.88 -15.50
CA PHE A 247 11.63 18.09 -15.82
C PHE A 247 10.35 18.94 -15.71
N GLU A 248 9.64 19.07 -16.83
CA GLU A 248 8.36 19.80 -16.93
C GLU A 248 7.32 18.95 -17.64
N TRP A 249 6.05 19.06 -17.26
CA TRP A 249 4.97 18.45 -18.03
C TRP A 249 4.77 19.19 -19.36
N ARG A 250 4.69 18.41 -20.45
CA ARG A 250 4.40 18.91 -21.80
C ARG A 250 3.33 18.04 -22.44
N GLU A 251 2.37 18.68 -23.13
CA GLU A 251 1.39 17.95 -23.95
C GLU A 251 2.09 17.37 -25.18
N VAL A 252 1.72 16.14 -25.53
CA VAL A 252 2.13 15.53 -26.80
C VAL A 252 1.39 16.23 -27.93
N LYS A 253 2.16 16.80 -28.83
CA LYS A 253 1.73 17.53 -30.04
C LYS A 253 2.28 16.83 -31.27
N ASN A 254 1.86 17.27 -32.46
CA ASN A 254 2.35 16.76 -33.72
C ASN A 254 2.91 17.86 -34.61
N THR A 255 3.92 17.49 -35.40
CA THR A 255 4.68 18.31 -36.33
C THR A 255 5.51 19.41 -35.66
N SER A 256 6.41 20.02 -36.42
CA SER A 256 7.18 21.19 -35.98
C SER A 256 6.32 22.41 -35.62
N ALA A 257 5.06 22.45 -36.07
CA ALA A 257 4.11 23.49 -35.68
C ALA A 257 3.43 23.23 -34.32
N MET A 258 3.75 22.11 -33.66
CA MET A 258 3.18 21.70 -32.36
C MET A 258 1.64 21.67 -32.37
N ASN A 259 1.06 21.12 -33.43
CA ASN A 259 -0.38 21.02 -33.59
C ASN A 259 -0.98 20.09 -32.51
N PRO A 260 -2.15 20.44 -31.95
CA PRO A 260 -2.87 19.54 -31.03
C PRO A 260 -3.16 18.19 -31.69
N VAL A 261 -2.94 17.11 -30.94
CA VAL A 261 -3.30 15.74 -31.34
C VAL A 261 -4.13 15.08 -30.25
N ALA A 262 -5.05 14.21 -30.66
CA ALA A 262 -5.76 13.31 -29.77
C ALA A 262 -5.61 11.88 -30.28
N PHE A 263 -5.51 10.93 -29.36
CA PHE A 263 -5.30 9.51 -29.67
C PHE A 263 -6.58 8.75 -29.39
N PHE A 264 -7.22 8.21 -30.42
CA PHE A 264 -8.34 7.31 -30.22
C PHE A 264 -7.84 5.97 -29.70
N VAL A 265 -8.30 5.55 -28.52
CA VAL A 265 -7.99 4.26 -27.93
C VAL A 265 -9.31 3.56 -27.59
N PRO A 266 -9.60 2.40 -28.19
CA PRO A 266 -10.73 1.55 -27.80
C PRO A 266 -10.64 1.15 -26.33
N MET A 267 -11.76 0.78 -25.71
CA MET A 267 -11.71 0.14 -24.39
C MET A 267 -11.06 -1.24 -24.52
N GLY A 268 -10.20 -1.62 -23.58
CA GLY A 268 -9.61 -2.95 -23.53
C GLY A 268 -8.18 -2.97 -23.01
N ALA A 269 -7.63 -4.19 -22.92
CA ALA A 269 -6.23 -4.41 -22.61
C ALA A 269 -5.43 -4.70 -23.88
N GLY A 270 -4.11 -4.59 -23.78
CA GLY A 270 -3.19 -4.92 -24.87
C GLY A 270 -2.86 -3.75 -25.80
N HIS A 271 -3.15 -2.52 -25.37
CA HIS A 271 -2.67 -1.32 -26.05
C HIS A 271 -1.17 -1.13 -25.79
N MET A 272 -0.47 -0.57 -26.76
CA MET A 272 0.95 -0.32 -26.69
C MET A 272 1.28 1.09 -27.13
N LEU A 273 1.90 1.85 -26.24
CA LEU A 273 2.56 3.11 -26.54
C LEU A 273 3.99 2.83 -27.01
N GLU A 274 4.34 3.26 -28.22
CA GLU A 274 5.71 3.22 -28.74
C GLU A 274 6.30 4.63 -28.78
N ILE A 275 7.42 4.81 -28.08
CA ILE A 275 8.24 6.02 -28.09
C ILE A 275 9.53 5.66 -28.82
N ARG A 276 9.84 6.42 -29.86
CA ARG A 276 11.00 6.20 -30.71
C ARG A 276 11.86 7.45 -30.75
N GLN A 277 13.17 7.24 -30.68
CA GLN A 277 14.17 8.28 -30.82
C GLN A 277 13.94 9.06 -32.11
N ARG A 278 13.80 10.38 -31.98
CA ARG A 278 13.96 11.31 -33.08
C ARG A 278 15.28 12.04 -32.90
N GLU A 279 15.49 12.61 -31.72
CA GLU A 279 16.78 13.15 -31.28
C GLU A 279 17.30 12.38 -30.06
N ASP A 280 18.59 12.48 -29.81
CA ASP A 280 19.22 12.08 -28.57
C ASP A 280 19.08 13.19 -27.50
N GLY A 281 19.54 12.92 -26.27
CA GLY A 281 19.58 13.89 -25.17
C GLY A 281 18.23 14.25 -24.52
N THR A 282 17.11 14.18 -25.23
CA THR A 282 15.77 14.39 -24.66
C THR A 282 15.40 13.25 -23.69
N LYS A 283 14.80 13.59 -22.55
CA LYS A 283 14.42 12.63 -21.49
C LYS A 283 12.91 12.60 -21.27
N ILE A 284 12.35 11.41 -21.03
CA ILE A 284 10.95 11.22 -20.58
C ILE A 284 10.95 10.44 -19.26
N SER A 285 10.24 10.96 -18.25
CA SER A 285 10.12 10.35 -16.92
C SER A 285 8.75 9.71 -16.64
N LYS A 286 7.66 10.37 -17.01
CA LYS A 286 6.29 9.89 -16.77
C LYS A 286 5.38 10.25 -17.93
N ILE A 287 4.29 9.49 -18.12
CA ILE A 287 3.28 9.76 -19.15
C ILE A 287 1.90 9.67 -18.51
N PHE A 288 1.05 10.63 -18.86
CA PHE A 288 -0.33 10.73 -18.43
C PHE A 288 -1.23 10.88 -19.65
N MET A 289 -2.37 10.19 -19.66
CA MET A 289 -3.40 10.36 -20.67
C MET A 289 -4.76 10.55 -20.01
N THR A 290 -5.62 11.34 -20.64
CA THR A 290 -6.99 11.59 -20.19
C THR A 290 -7.94 11.78 -21.37
N ASP A 291 -9.17 11.32 -21.24
CA ASP A 291 -10.28 11.57 -22.16
C ASP A 291 -10.92 12.96 -21.99
N ASP A 292 -10.51 13.73 -20.97
CA ASP A 292 -10.80 15.17 -20.91
C ASP A 292 -9.88 15.94 -21.89
N LEU A 293 -10.42 16.24 -23.06
CA LEU A 293 -9.69 16.94 -24.11
C LEU A 293 -9.30 18.38 -23.77
N ASN A 294 -9.85 18.94 -22.68
CA ASN A 294 -9.58 20.29 -22.19
C ASN A 294 -8.80 20.29 -20.86
N PHE A 295 -8.25 19.14 -20.47
CA PHE A 295 -7.52 18.99 -19.22
C PHE A 295 -6.37 19.99 -19.08
N ASP A 296 -6.30 20.65 -17.93
CA ASP A 296 -5.21 21.56 -17.58
C ASP A 296 -4.11 20.80 -16.83
N ILE A 297 -3.00 20.54 -17.54
CA ILE A 297 -1.86 19.78 -17.02
C ILE A 297 -1.19 20.41 -15.80
N SER A 298 -1.37 21.72 -15.57
CA SER A 298 -0.86 22.38 -14.37
C SER A 298 -1.53 21.89 -13.08
N GLN A 299 -2.67 21.20 -13.21
CA GLN A 299 -3.37 20.57 -12.09
C GLN A 299 -2.75 19.22 -11.68
N ILE A 300 -1.84 18.63 -12.48
CA ILE A 300 -1.15 17.40 -12.06
C ILE A 300 -0.15 17.73 -10.96
N ASN A 301 -0.36 17.09 -9.81
CA ASN A 301 0.55 17.18 -8.69
C ASN A 301 1.81 16.37 -8.96
N LEU A 302 2.96 17.05 -9.12
CA LEU A 302 4.26 16.45 -9.44
C LEU A 302 4.80 15.51 -8.35
N ASN A 303 4.41 15.76 -7.10
CA ASN A 303 4.67 14.91 -5.93
C ASN A 303 3.32 14.54 -5.36
N PRO A 304 2.73 13.44 -5.85
CA PRO A 304 1.30 13.33 -5.79
C PRO A 304 1.01 12.97 -4.32
N LYS A 305 0.42 13.94 -3.63
CA LYS A 305 0.23 13.97 -2.17
C LYS A 305 -1.26 14.17 -1.90
N ALA A 306 -1.83 13.29 -1.08
CA ALA A 306 -3.20 13.37 -0.61
C ALA A 306 -3.26 13.64 0.90
N THR A 307 -4.40 14.15 1.37
CA THR A 307 -4.71 14.21 2.80
C THR A 307 -5.82 13.21 3.11
N LEU A 308 -5.48 12.13 3.82
CA LEU A 308 -6.44 11.21 4.40
C LEU A 308 -7.23 11.96 5.49
N THR A 309 -8.56 11.85 5.49
CA THR A 309 -9.42 12.48 6.50
C THR A 309 -10.45 11.47 7.00
N TYR A 310 -10.42 11.19 8.30
CA TYR A 310 -11.33 10.25 8.95
C TYR A 310 -12.09 10.90 10.09
N ASN A 311 -13.41 10.70 10.12
CA ASN A 311 -14.25 11.12 11.24
C ASN A 311 -14.16 10.08 12.38
N ILE A 312 -13.09 10.17 13.17
CA ILE A 312 -12.82 9.24 14.27
C ILE A 312 -13.76 9.45 15.47
N GLY A 313 -14.51 10.55 15.52
CA GLY A 313 -15.57 10.74 16.52
C GLY A 313 -16.57 9.59 16.51
N LYS A 314 -16.89 9.05 15.32
CA LYS A 314 -17.80 7.90 15.16
C LYS A 314 -17.32 6.65 15.90
N LEU A 315 -16.00 6.45 16.02
CA LEU A 315 -15.41 5.27 16.69
C LEU A 315 -15.70 5.25 18.19
N ILE A 316 -15.97 6.42 18.76
CA ILE A 316 -16.25 6.61 20.19
C ILE A 316 -17.65 7.21 20.43
N GLY A 317 -18.54 7.12 19.44
CA GLY A 317 -19.95 7.54 19.57
C GLY A 317 -20.15 9.05 19.70
N THR A 318 -19.25 9.87 19.13
CA THR A 318 -19.35 11.33 19.14
C THR A 318 -19.17 11.94 17.75
N SER A 319 -19.21 13.27 17.64
CA SER A 319 -19.00 14.01 16.40
C SER A 319 -17.98 15.15 16.60
N GLY A 320 -17.47 15.71 15.51
CA GLY A 320 -16.54 16.84 15.56
C GLY A 320 -15.10 16.47 15.92
N ILE A 321 -14.71 15.21 15.70
CA ILE A 321 -13.32 14.75 15.85
C ILE A 321 -12.86 14.13 14.53
N GLU A 322 -11.85 14.75 13.93
CA GLU A 322 -11.25 14.31 12.66
C GLU A 322 -9.79 13.95 12.87
N PHE A 323 -9.38 12.78 12.39
CA PHE A 323 -7.98 12.43 12.20
C PHE A 323 -7.59 12.69 10.75
N LYS A 324 -6.44 13.35 10.54
CA LYS A 324 -5.89 13.61 9.21
C LYS A 324 -4.43 13.17 9.15
N CYS A 325 -4.03 12.60 8.03
CA CYS A 325 -2.64 12.25 7.76
C CYS A 325 -2.36 12.48 6.28
N ASP A 326 -1.25 13.11 5.96
CA ASP A 326 -0.87 13.29 4.57
C ASP A 326 -0.12 12.06 4.07
N VAL A 327 -0.35 11.67 2.82
CA VAL A 327 0.32 10.54 2.15
C VAL A 327 0.87 11.00 0.81
N GLU A 328 2.11 10.63 0.50
CA GLU A 328 2.73 10.81 -0.81
C GLU A 328 3.31 9.48 -1.32
N ILE A 329 3.29 9.28 -2.64
CA ILE A 329 4.12 8.23 -3.26
C ILE A 329 5.57 8.67 -3.08
N TYR A 330 6.36 7.87 -2.35
CA TYR A 330 7.75 8.20 -2.05
C TYR A 330 8.70 7.64 -3.10
N ASP A 331 8.49 6.36 -3.45
CA ASP A 331 9.17 5.66 -4.52
C ASP A 331 8.30 4.49 -5.03
N ASP A 332 8.86 3.64 -5.89
CA ASP A 332 8.16 2.48 -6.46
C ASP A 332 7.66 1.49 -5.39
N TYR A 333 8.30 1.45 -4.23
CA TYR A 333 8.08 0.43 -3.19
C TYR A 333 7.46 0.98 -1.91
N SER A 334 7.32 2.29 -1.78
CA SER A 334 6.88 2.88 -0.53
C SER A 334 6.05 4.16 -0.67
N TYR A 335 5.17 4.32 0.31
CA TYR A 335 4.51 5.58 0.64
C TYR A 335 5.30 6.30 1.72
N LYS A 336 5.17 7.62 1.76
CA LYS A 336 5.59 8.41 2.93
C LYS A 336 4.38 9.13 3.51
N LEU A 337 4.15 8.88 4.79
CA LEU A 337 3.10 9.52 5.56
C LEU A 337 3.70 10.62 6.42
N THR A 338 3.02 11.76 6.48
CA THR A 338 3.46 12.94 7.22
C THR A 338 2.28 13.65 7.87
N ASN A 339 2.58 14.55 8.81
CA ASN A 339 1.59 15.45 9.41
C ASN A 339 0.34 14.75 10.00
N PRO A 340 0.49 13.67 10.79
CA PRO A 340 -0.64 13.09 11.51
C PRO A 340 -1.17 14.11 12.51
N ARG A 341 -2.46 14.42 12.44
CA ARG A 341 -3.09 15.48 13.24
C ARG A 341 -4.53 15.14 13.58
N ILE A 342 -4.98 15.61 14.74
CA ILE A 342 -6.40 15.54 15.13
C ILE A 342 -6.94 16.94 15.30
N THR A 343 -8.11 17.19 14.72
CA THR A 343 -8.95 18.35 15.02
C THR A 343 -10.11 17.88 15.89
N THR A 344 -10.27 18.46 17.07
CA THR A 344 -11.30 18.08 18.05
C THR A 344 -11.91 19.31 18.72
N ASN A 345 -13.18 19.23 19.10
CA ASN A 345 -13.88 20.28 19.86
C ASN A 345 -13.68 20.16 21.39
N ARG A 346 -13.08 19.07 21.86
CA ARG A 346 -12.86 18.76 23.28
C ARG A 346 -11.49 18.12 23.49
N SER A 347 -11.00 18.17 24.73
CA SER A 347 -9.80 17.43 25.11
C SER A 347 -9.98 15.94 24.86
N LEU A 348 -8.95 15.31 24.29
CA LEU A 348 -8.95 13.92 23.87
C LEU A 348 -7.62 13.28 24.27
N TYR A 349 -7.64 12.06 24.79
CA TYR A 349 -6.47 11.22 24.95
C TYR A 349 -6.36 10.29 23.75
N VAL A 350 -5.18 10.24 23.12
CA VAL A 350 -4.90 9.41 21.95
C VAL A 350 -3.64 8.59 22.18
N LYS A 351 -3.70 7.30 21.84
CA LYS A 351 -2.58 6.38 22.02
C LYS A 351 -2.45 5.37 20.87
N ASN A 352 -1.19 5.10 20.51
CA ASN A 352 -0.71 4.03 19.64
C ASN A 352 -1.48 3.92 18.33
N ILE A 353 -1.08 4.75 17.38
CA ILE A 353 -1.70 4.83 16.05
C ILE A 353 -0.95 3.91 15.11
N LYS A 354 -1.66 2.95 14.53
CA LYS A 354 -1.12 2.01 13.55
C LYS A 354 -1.69 2.32 12.18
N LEU A 355 -0.82 2.40 11.18
CA LEU A 355 -1.22 2.40 9.78
C LEU A 355 -1.57 0.97 9.36
N LEU A 356 -2.72 0.80 8.74
CA LEU A 356 -3.09 -0.44 8.07
C LEU A 356 -3.12 -0.19 6.56
N ILE A 357 -2.52 -1.12 5.81
CA ILE A 357 -2.60 -1.16 4.35
C ILE A 357 -3.43 -2.39 4.02
N ASN A 358 -4.52 -2.22 3.27
CA ASN A 358 -5.49 -3.29 2.99
C ASN A 358 -5.99 -3.99 4.27
N GLY A 359 -6.22 -3.20 5.32
CA GLY A 359 -6.70 -3.66 6.61
C GLY A 359 -5.66 -4.43 7.44
N GLN A 360 -4.39 -4.48 7.00
CA GLN A 360 -3.31 -5.19 7.69
C GLN A 360 -2.25 -4.22 8.25
N PHE A 361 -1.89 -4.41 9.51
CA PHE A 361 -0.78 -3.69 10.13
C PHE A 361 0.55 -4.39 9.84
N ASN A 362 1.52 -3.65 9.29
CA ASN A 362 2.90 -4.10 9.19
C ASN A 362 3.72 -3.52 10.36
N PRO A 363 4.35 -4.36 11.22
CA PRO A 363 5.15 -3.88 12.36
C PRO A 363 6.34 -2.98 11.99
N GLN A 364 6.78 -2.96 10.74
CA GLN A 364 7.81 -2.03 10.27
C GLN A 364 7.27 -0.59 10.14
N HIS A 365 5.94 -0.41 10.03
CA HIS A 365 5.26 0.88 9.90
C HIS A 365 4.93 1.47 11.29
N ALA A 366 5.92 1.53 12.17
CA ALA A 366 5.71 1.79 13.61
C ALA A 366 5.89 3.25 14.05
N THR A 367 6.21 4.20 13.17
CA THR A 367 6.53 5.59 13.57
C THR A 367 5.45 6.23 14.46
N TYR A 368 4.16 5.96 14.21
CA TYR A 368 3.04 6.57 14.95
C TYR A 368 2.53 5.72 16.11
N THR A 369 3.09 4.52 16.34
CA THR A 369 2.73 3.69 17.50
C THR A 369 3.27 4.28 18.80
N LEU A 370 4.20 5.23 18.71
CA LEU A 370 4.78 5.97 19.85
C LEU A 370 3.90 7.14 20.34
N VAL A 371 2.78 7.44 19.66
CA VAL A 371 1.85 8.47 20.11
C VAL A 371 1.22 8.02 21.42
N ASP A 372 1.33 8.83 22.47
CA ASP A 372 0.71 8.62 23.77
C ASP A 372 0.57 9.98 24.47
N MET A 373 -0.56 10.67 24.24
CA MET A 373 -0.73 12.05 24.71
C MET A 373 -2.18 12.49 24.86
N GLN A 374 -2.38 13.45 25.76
CA GLN A 374 -3.61 14.24 25.84
C GLN A 374 -3.48 15.47 24.94
N ILE A 375 -4.45 15.69 24.06
CA ILE A 375 -4.55 16.85 23.18
C ILE A 375 -5.70 17.77 23.62
N PRO A 376 -5.54 19.11 23.54
CA PRO A 376 -6.61 20.06 23.84
C PRO A 376 -7.63 20.16 22.69
N ALA A 377 -8.73 20.88 22.93
CA ALA A 377 -9.61 21.33 21.85
C ALA A 377 -8.83 22.20 20.84
N GLY A 378 -9.12 22.04 19.55
CA GLY A 378 -8.39 22.64 18.45
C GLY A 378 -7.73 21.58 17.55
N THR A 379 -6.72 22.00 16.78
CA THR A 379 -5.92 21.10 15.94
C THR A 379 -4.56 20.85 16.58
N THR A 380 -4.23 19.58 16.81
CA THR A 380 -2.93 19.18 17.37
C THR A 380 -2.23 18.22 16.41
N GLN A 381 -0.98 18.51 16.06
CA GLN A 381 -0.10 17.58 15.36
C GLN A 381 0.40 16.51 16.35
N LEU A 382 0.24 15.25 16.00
CA LEU A 382 0.53 14.11 16.88
C LEU A 382 1.99 13.64 16.79
N SER A 383 2.65 13.92 15.67
CA SER A 383 4.06 13.61 15.46
C SER A 383 4.67 14.54 14.41
N ASN A 384 5.93 14.93 14.62
CA ASN A 384 6.74 15.67 13.65
C ASN A 384 7.56 14.76 12.73
N ARG A 385 7.47 13.43 12.90
CA ARG A 385 8.23 12.45 12.12
C ARG A 385 7.44 11.95 10.91
N ALA A 386 8.14 11.69 9.81
CA ALA A 386 7.60 10.97 8.67
C ALA A 386 7.62 9.46 8.94
N MET A 387 6.63 8.74 8.42
CA MET A 387 6.63 7.28 8.33
C MET A 387 6.86 6.89 6.88
N VAL A 388 7.82 6.00 6.62
CA VAL A 388 7.91 5.31 5.32
C VAL A 388 7.20 3.98 5.49
N ALA A 389 6.23 3.72 4.62
CA ALA A 389 5.41 2.52 4.63
C ALA A 389 5.56 1.78 3.30
N LEU A 390 5.90 0.49 3.37
CA LEU A 390 6.03 -0.36 2.20
C LEU A 390 4.65 -0.57 1.56
N LYS A 391 4.58 -0.48 0.23
CA LYS A 391 3.40 -0.86 -0.54
C LYS A 391 3.13 -2.36 -0.35
N ASP A 392 1.87 -2.77 -0.42
CA ASP A 392 1.46 -4.18 -0.37
C ASP A 392 1.14 -4.69 -1.78
N LYS A 393 0.13 -4.11 -2.42
CA LYS A 393 -0.33 -4.45 -3.78
C LYS A 393 0.00 -3.35 -4.80
N GLY A 394 0.48 -2.19 -4.37
CA GLY A 394 0.72 -1.03 -5.22
C GLY A 394 -0.39 0.00 -5.11
N ASP A 395 -0.11 1.25 -5.48
CA ASP A 395 -1.01 2.40 -5.30
C ASP A 395 -2.35 2.30 -6.01
N GLU A 396 -2.42 1.55 -7.12
CA GLU A 396 -3.67 1.26 -7.83
C GLU A 396 -4.67 0.47 -6.96
N TYR A 397 -4.20 -0.29 -5.97
CA TYR A 397 -5.02 -1.24 -5.19
C TYR A 397 -4.97 -1.01 -3.68
N ASP A 398 -3.88 -0.42 -3.17
CA ASP A 398 -3.67 -0.26 -1.74
C ASP A 398 -4.65 0.76 -1.18
N THR A 399 -5.43 0.34 -0.18
CA THR A 399 -6.24 1.22 0.66
C THR A 399 -5.56 1.43 2.00
N LEU A 400 -5.77 2.59 2.61
CA LEU A 400 -5.18 2.94 3.90
C LEU A 400 -6.29 3.06 4.95
N SER A 401 -6.00 2.61 6.18
CA SER A 401 -6.83 2.89 7.36
C SER A 401 -5.94 3.02 8.59
N PHE A 402 -6.52 3.45 9.72
CA PHE A 402 -5.78 3.62 10.96
C PHE A 402 -6.51 2.98 12.13
N SER A 403 -5.78 2.27 12.98
CA SER A 403 -6.28 1.78 14.26
C SER A 403 -5.62 2.52 15.41
N PHE A 404 -6.39 2.74 16.47
CA PHE A 404 -5.97 3.41 17.69
C PHE A 404 -6.09 2.43 18.86
N GLU A 405 -5.11 2.42 19.77
CA GLU A 405 -5.26 1.70 21.04
C GLU A 405 -6.24 2.43 21.97
N MET A 406 -6.21 3.76 21.94
CA MET A 406 -7.07 4.58 22.79
C MET A 406 -7.49 5.86 22.08
N LEU A 407 -8.78 6.17 22.18
CA LEU A 407 -9.41 7.45 21.87
C LEU A 407 -10.41 7.73 23.00
N GLU A 408 -10.09 8.64 23.92
CA GLU A 408 -10.91 8.87 25.11
C GLU A 408 -11.11 10.37 25.36
N LEU A 409 -12.36 10.82 25.43
CA LEU A 409 -12.66 12.22 25.79
C LEU A 409 -12.23 12.51 27.23
N LYS A 410 -11.69 13.70 27.46
CA LYS A 410 -11.34 14.20 28.80
C LYS A 410 -12.24 15.35 29.25
#